data_AF-A0A955HB41-F1
#
_entry.id   AF-A0A955HB41-F1
#
_cell.length_a   1.000
_cell.length_b   1.000
_cell.length_c   1.000
_cell.angle_alpha   90.00
_cell.angle_beta   90.00
_cell.angle_gamma   90.00
#
_symmetry.space_group_name_H-M   'P 1'
#
loop_
_entity.id
_entity.type
_entity.pdbx_description
1 polymer ?
#
loop_
_entity_poly.entity_id
_entity_poly.type
_entity_poly.pdbx_seq_one_letter_code
_entity_poly.pdbx_strand_id
1 'polypeptide(L)'
;MNRKDLSKHDASDYAASELEYVISRQKRVSEPAVPSVSADVAMREKSVLQNTSNRNVTRVLFISRNTELLNPTQQTLDGYIDISELFDEVHILILRQGIPPKNPALRVAKNVWIYTATSKLWWMTPFAGIEMVEEQLEFANGFRPDLIVARDPFESAIVALKIAKKYNRPTQLHILQDYSTADFLQRSKHNFWRLFLPIFTVSKFNSVRTLTNNIRTVVEKKFTIKDLDTLPRYQDYESLIDVETNFDL
;
A
#
# COMPACT_ATOMS: atom_id res chain seq x y z
N MET A 1 -55.86 -23.99 -8.40
CA MET A 1 -54.50 -23.46 -8.65
C MET A 1 -54.49 -22.80 -10.02
N ASN A 2 -54.58 -21.47 -10.08
CA ASN A 2 -54.47 -20.73 -11.35
C ASN A 2 -53.01 -20.76 -11.81
N ARG A 3 -52.75 -21.33 -13.00
CA ARG A 3 -51.48 -21.16 -13.69
C ARG A 3 -51.36 -19.68 -14.06
N LYS A 4 -50.36 -19.00 -13.49
CA LYS A 4 -49.97 -17.65 -13.94
C LYS A 4 -49.47 -17.78 -15.38
N ASP A 5 -50.18 -17.12 -16.28
CA ASP A 5 -49.83 -17.00 -17.69
C ASP A 5 -48.61 -16.08 -17.81
N LEU A 6 -47.43 -16.67 -18.08
CA LEU A 6 -46.14 -15.98 -18.19
C LEU A 6 -45.90 -15.39 -19.59
N SER A 7 -46.87 -15.49 -20.50
CA SER A 7 -46.74 -15.06 -21.91
C SER A 7 -46.86 -13.55 -22.14
N LYS A 8 -47.10 -12.76 -21.08
CA LYS A 8 -47.36 -11.31 -21.16
C LYS A 8 -46.30 -10.43 -20.51
N HIS A 9 -45.14 -10.97 -20.16
CA HIS A 9 -44.04 -10.13 -19.67
C HIS A 9 -42.98 -10.08 -20.75
N ASP A 10 -42.86 -8.91 -21.36
CA ASP A 10 -41.81 -8.61 -22.31
C ASP A 10 -40.47 -8.73 -21.57
N ALA A 11 -39.61 -9.63 -22.03
CA ALA A 11 -38.32 -9.89 -21.38
C ALA A 11 -37.44 -8.63 -21.35
N SER A 12 -37.70 -7.70 -22.28
CA SER A 12 -37.05 -6.39 -22.36
C SER A 12 -37.38 -5.49 -21.17
N ASP A 13 -38.65 -5.43 -20.74
CA ASP A 13 -39.08 -4.65 -19.57
C ASP A 13 -38.46 -5.19 -18.26
N TYR A 14 -38.36 -6.51 -18.15
CA TYR A 14 -37.73 -7.14 -16.99
C TYR A 14 -36.23 -6.84 -16.93
N ALA A 15 -35.53 -6.97 -18.06
CA ALA A 15 -34.11 -6.64 -18.15
C ALA A 15 -33.84 -5.15 -17.87
N ALA A 16 -34.67 -4.24 -18.40
CA ALA A 16 -34.57 -2.82 -18.12
C ALA A 16 -34.74 -2.51 -16.63
N SER A 17 -35.71 -3.16 -15.96
CA SER A 17 -35.94 -2.98 -14.53
C SER A 17 -34.78 -3.52 -13.67
N GLU A 18 -34.14 -4.63 -14.07
CA GLU A 18 -32.95 -5.13 -13.38
C GLU A 18 -31.75 -4.20 -13.58
N LEU A 19 -31.57 -3.65 -14.78
CA LEU A 19 -30.52 -2.69 -15.09
C LEU A 19 -30.70 -1.39 -14.29
N GLU A 20 -31.92 -0.87 -14.21
CA GLU A 20 -32.25 0.31 -13.43
C GLU A 20 -32.11 0.06 -11.91
N TYR A 21 -32.42 -1.14 -11.45
CA TYR A 21 -32.15 -1.57 -10.08
C TYR A 21 -30.65 -1.62 -9.78
N VAL A 22 -29.82 -2.14 -10.70
CA VAL A 22 -28.35 -2.19 -10.54
C VAL A 22 -27.74 -0.79 -10.55
N ILE A 23 -28.16 0.09 -11.49
CA ILE A 23 -27.68 1.47 -11.60
C ILE A 23 -28.08 2.29 -10.36
N SER A 24 -29.33 2.17 -9.91
CA SER A 24 -29.82 2.88 -8.72
C SER A 24 -29.16 2.37 -7.43
N ARG A 25 -28.85 1.07 -7.35
CA ARG A 25 -28.07 0.48 -6.26
C ARG A 25 -26.62 0.96 -6.27
N GLN A 26 -25.97 1.06 -7.44
CA GLN A 26 -24.63 1.66 -7.56
C GLN A 26 -24.62 3.15 -7.16
N LYS A 27 -25.63 3.94 -7.58
CA LYS A 27 -25.77 5.35 -7.15
C LYS A 27 -25.96 5.50 -5.63
N ARG A 28 -26.63 4.54 -4.96
CA ARG A 28 -26.79 4.54 -3.49
C ARG A 28 -25.53 4.07 -2.75
N VAL A 29 -24.61 3.40 -3.43
CA VAL A 29 -23.32 2.92 -2.89
C VAL A 29 -22.17 3.77 -3.43
N SER A 30 -22.43 4.99 -3.91
CA SER A 30 -21.37 5.95 -4.23
C SER A 30 -20.55 6.17 -2.96
N GLU A 31 -19.37 5.54 -2.89
CA GLU A 31 -18.38 5.80 -1.84
C GLU A 31 -18.17 7.32 -1.75
N PRO A 32 -18.10 7.90 -0.55
CA PRO A 32 -17.89 9.33 -0.41
C PRO A 32 -16.66 9.72 -1.23
N ALA A 33 -16.78 10.76 -2.06
CA ALA A 33 -15.72 11.26 -2.92
C ALA A 33 -14.42 11.36 -2.09
N VAL A 34 -13.49 10.46 -2.38
CA VAL A 34 -12.21 10.43 -1.67
C VAL A 34 -11.50 11.73 -2.04
N PRO A 35 -11.05 12.54 -1.07
CA PRO A 35 -10.36 13.78 -1.37
C PRO A 35 -9.09 13.45 -2.17
N SER A 36 -9.09 13.80 -3.46
CA SER A 36 -7.94 13.71 -4.34
C SER A 36 -7.18 15.03 -4.27
N VAL A 37 -5.93 14.98 -3.80
CA VAL A 37 -5.05 16.14 -3.74
C VAL A 37 -3.92 15.93 -4.76
N SER A 38 -3.61 16.94 -5.56
CA SER A 38 -2.47 16.90 -6.47
C SER A 38 -1.15 16.85 -5.69
N ALA A 39 -0.16 16.12 -6.21
CA ALA A 39 1.14 15.93 -5.54
C ALA A 39 1.79 17.26 -5.11
N ASP A 40 1.74 18.28 -5.95
CA ASP A 40 2.29 19.62 -5.66
C ASP A 40 1.67 20.30 -4.44
N VAL A 41 0.37 20.07 -4.22
CA VAL A 41 -0.36 20.65 -3.07
C VAL A 41 0.00 19.89 -1.81
N ALA A 42 0.10 18.56 -1.88
CA ALA A 42 0.54 17.72 -0.76
C ALA A 42 1.99 18.05 -0.33
N MET A 43 2.88 18.40 -1.27
CA MET A 43 4.26 18.80 -0.97
C MET A 43 4.37 20.14 -0.23
N ARG A 44 3.36 21.02 -0.34
CA ARG A 44 3.34 22.34 0.32
C ARG A 44 2.78 22.30 1.73
N GLU A 45 2.21 21.16 2.15
CA GLU A 45 1.70 21.01 3.52
C GLU A 45 2.84 21.01 4.55
N LYS A 46 2.53 21.48 5.76
CA LYS A 46 3.52 21.61 6.83
C LYS A 46 3.97 20.23 7.30
N SER A 47 5.27 19.94 7.16
CA SER A 47 5.85 18.68 7.63
C SER A 47 5.60 18.45 9.13
N VAL A 48 5.11 17.25 9.46
CA VAL A 48 4.87 16.79 10.84
C VAL A 48 6.18 16.55 11.60
N LEU A 49 7.27 16.24 10.88
CA LEU A 49 8.61 16.02 11.44
C LEU A 49 9.63 16.89 10.70
N GLN A 50 10.18 17.88 11.41
CA GLN A 50 11.30 18.67 10.90
C GLN A 50 12.60 17.91 11.14
N ASN A 51 12.96 17.03 10.21
CA ASN A 51 14.31 16.46 10.17
C ASN A 51 15.15 17.26 9.17
N THR A 52 16.27 17.81 9.62
CA THR A 52 17.17 18.58 8.75
C THR A 52 18.02 17.62 7.94
N SER A 53 17.55 17.24 6.75
CA SER A 53 18.43 16.67 5.73
C SER A 53 19.11 17.81 4.98
N ASN A 54 20.43 17.79 4.88
CA ASN A 54 21.21 18.76 4.09
C ASN A 54 21.08 18.51 2.57
N ARG A 55 20.11 17.70 2.13
CA ARG A 55 19.90 17.30 0.74
C ARG A 55 18.63 17.95 0.19
N ASN A 56 18.71 18.45 -1.04
CA ASN A 56 17.58 19.11 -1.73
C ASN A 56 16.53 18.13 -2.28
N VAL A 57 16.80 16.81 -2.29
CA VAL A 57 15.90 15.80 -2.87
C VAL A 57 15.79 14.60 -1.93
N THR A 58 14.59 14.01 -1.86
CA THR A 58 14.24 12.98 -0.87
C THR A 58 14.43 11.58 -1.46
N ARG A 59 14.93 10.66 -0.63
CA ARG A 59 15.02 9.23 -0.94
C ARG A 59 14.11 8.44 -0.03
N VAL A 60 13.40 7.46 -0.58
CA VAL A 60 12.39 6.71 0.17
C VAL A 60 12.69 5.21 0.17
N LEU A 61 12.53 4.59 1.33
CA LEU A 61 12.55 3.14 1.50
C LEU A 61 11.15 2.63 1.82
N PHE A 62 10.54 1.93 0.88
CA PHE A 62 9.32 1.17 1.10
C PHE A 62 9.65 -0.23 1.59
N ILE A 63 8.94 -0.70 2.61
CA ILE A 63 9.08 -2.07 3.13
C ILE A 63 7.72 -2.73 3.02
N SER A 64 7.65 -3.85 2.30
CA SER A 64 6.40 -4.53 1.98
C SER A 64 6.55 -6.04 2.14
N ARG A 65 5.43 -6.72 2.37
CA ARG A 65 5.33 -8.18 2.27
C ARG A 65 4.70 -8.65 0.96
N ASN A 66 4.25 -7.71 0.13
CA ASN A 66 3.55 -8.07 -1.10
C ASN A 66 4.55 -8.59 -2.14
N THR A 67 4.51 -9.90 -2.41
CA THR A 67 5.37 -10.55 -3.41
C THR A 67 4.95 -10.27 -4.84
N GLU A 68 3.73 -9.75 -5.03
CA GLU A 68 3.21 -9.27 -6.32
C GLU A 68 4.13 -8.22 -6.96
N LEU A 69 4.78 -7.38 -6.14
CA LEU A 69 5.73 -6.37 -6.60
C LEU A 69 6.99 -6.95 -7.27
N LEU A 70 7.22 -8.26 -7.19
CA LEU A 70 8.30 -8.94 -7.92
C LEU A 70 7.89 -9.30 -9.34
N ASN A 71 6.60 -9.25 -9.67
CA ASN A 71 6.12 -9.52 -11.01
C ASN A 71 6.01 -8.20 -11.79
N PRO A 72 6.83 -7.99 -12.84
CA PRO A 72 6.83 -6.74 -13.59
C PRO A 72 5.53 -6.48 -14.35
N THR A 73 4.66 -7.48 -14.55
CA THR A 73 3.40 -7.31 -15.28
C THR A 73 2.23 -6.83 -14.42
N GLN A 74 2.46 -6.49 -13.15
CA GLN A 74 1.39 -6.14 -12.22
C GLN A 74 1.33 -4.63 -11.97
N GLN A 75 0.11 -4.09 -12.06
CA GLN A 75 -0.24 -2.68 -11.85
C GLN A 75 0.30 -2.08 -10.54
N THR A 76 0.57 -2.91 -9.54
CA THR A 76 1.12 -2.44 -8.25
C THR A 76 2.54 -1.91 -8.37
N LEU A 77 3.33 -2.37 -9.34
CA LEU A 77 4.68 -1.89 -9.59
C LEU A 77 4.67 -0.56 -10.34
N ASP A 78 3.73 -0.37 -11.27
CA ASP A 78 3.57 0.85 -12.07
C ASP A 78 3.40 2.07 -11.16
N GLY A 79 2.57 1.96 -10.12
CA GLY A 79 2.41 3.05 -9.15
C GLY A 79 3.69 3.41 -8.38
N TYR A 80 4.69 2.52 -8.26
CA TYR A 80 6.00 2.87 -7.70
C TYR A 80 6.91 3.56 -8.73
N ILE A 81 6.74 3.25 -10.01
CA ILE A 81 7.44 3.90 -11.11
C ILE A 81 6.92 5.35 -11.23
N ASP A 82 5.61 5.57 -11.15
CA ASP A 82 5.03 6.92 -11.20
C ASP A 82 5.51 7.77 -10.02
N ILE A 83 5.49 7.19 -8.82
CA ILE A 83 6.00 7.86 -7.61
C ILE A 83 7.50 8.15 -7.73
N SER A 84 8.25 7.39 -8.53
CA SER A 84 9.67 7.62 -8.74
C SER A 84 9.97 8.96 -9.41
N GLU A 85 9.01 9.60 -10.08
CA GLU A 85 9.18 10.96 -10.61
C GLU A 85 9.31 12.01 -9.49
N LEU A 86 8.76 11.73 -8.31
CA LEU A 86 8.76 12.63 -7.16
C LEU A 86 9.99 12.46 -6.25
N PHE A 87 10.75 11.37 -6.41
CA PHE A 87 11.86 11.00 -5.54
C PHE A 87 13.16 10.74 -6.33
N ASP A 88 14.31 11.11 -5.77
CA ASP A 88 15.61 10.86 -6.41
C ASP A 88 15.91 9.36 -6.49
N GLU A 89 15.61 8.64 -5.42
CA GLU A 89 15.80 7.19 -5.32
C GLU A 89 14.62 6.54 -4.57
N VAL A 90 14.04 5.51 -5.17
CA VAL A 90 12.99 4.66 -4.58
C VAL A 90 13.56 3.28 -4.32
N HIS A 91 13.67 2.91 -3.05
CA HIS A 91 14.10 1.58 -2.62
C HIS A 91 12.89 0.80 -2.10
N ILE A 92 12.70 -0.44 -2.56
CA ILE A 92 11.57 -1.29 -2.18
C ILE A 92 12.13 -2.58 -1.60
N LEU A 93 12.00 -2.78 -0.29
CA LEU A 93 12.35 -4.01 0.40
C LEU A 93 11.12 -4.92 0.50
N ILE A 94 11.22 -6.11 -0.06
CA ILE A 94 10.17 -7.13 -0.06
C ILE A 94 10.57 -8.25 0.90
N LEU A 95 9.77 -8.42 1.96
CA LEU A 95 9.91 -9.48 2.96
C LEU A 95 9.12 -10.69 2.50
N ARG A 96 9.79 -11.83 2.30
CA ARG A 96 9.13 -13.08 1.91
C ARG A 96 9.68 -14.29 2.66
N GLN A 97 8.91 -15.37 2.63
CA GLN A 97 9.38 -16.68 3.06
C GLN A 97 9.92 -17.47 1.87
N GLY A 98 10.85 -18.37 2.15
CA GLY A 98 11.32 -19.36 1.17
C GLY A 98 12.83 -19.37 0.99
N ILE A 99 13.24 -19.59 -0.25
CA ILE A 99 14.65 -19.74 -0.65
C ILE A 99 15.22 -18.35 -0.99
N PRO A 100 16.39 -17.98 -0.44
CA PRO A 100 17.06 -16.75 -0.81
C PRO A 100 17.28 -16.67 -2.34
N PRO A 101 16.90 -15.57 -2.99
CA PRO A 101 17.15 -15.39 -4.41
C PRO A 101 18.63 -15.21 -4.68
N LYS A 102 19.10 -15.71 -5.82
CA LYS A 102 20.50 -15.60 -6.24
C LYS A 102 20.93 -14.13 -6.41
N ASN A 103 20.03 -13.30 -6.93
CA ASN A 103 20.20 -11.87 -7.07
C ASN A 103 19.18 -11.17 -6.17
N PRO A 104 19.55 -10.79 -4.94
CA PRO A 104 18.60 -10.22 -4.00
C PRO A 104 18.29 -8.74 -4.26
N ALA A 105 19.08 -8.05 -5.09
CA ALA A 105 18.84 -6.68 -5.53
C ALA A 105 18.57 -6.66 -7.04
N LEU A 106 17.46 -6.05 -7.44
CA LEU A 106 17.04 -5.87 -8.82
C LEU A 106 16.77 -4.39 -9.06
N ARG A 107 17.36 -3.82 -10.12
CA ARG A 107 17.02 -2.48 -10.58
C ARG A 107 15.90 -2.59 -11.61
N VAL A 108 14.74 -2.04 -11.29
CA VAL A 108 13.54 -2.11 -12.16
C VAL A 108 13.49 -0.92 -13.12
N ALA A 109 13.83 0.26 -12.63
CA ALA A 109 13.86 1.48 -13.41
C ALA A 109 15.13 2.31 -13.12
N LYS A 110 15.27 3.47 -13.75
CA LYS A 110 16.45 4.33 -13.59
C LYS A 110 16.71 4.70 -12.12
N ASN A 111 15.69 4.90 -11.32
CA ASN A 111 15.77 5.29 -9.90
C ASN A 111 14.94 4.40 -8.97
N VAL A 112 14.59 3.18 -9.41
CA VAL A 112 13.82 2.23 -8.61
C VAL A 112 14.60 0.94 -8.42
N TRP A 113 14.83 0.58 -7.15
CA TRP A 113 15.51 -0.64 -6.74
C TRP A 113 14.60 -1.50 -5.88
N ILE A 114 14.54 -2.78 -6.19
CA ILE A 114 13.84 -3.79 -5.41
C ILE A 114 14.87 -4.69 -4.73
N TYR A 115 14.69 -4.90 -3.44
CA TYR A 115 15.46 -5.80 -2.61
C TYR A 115 14.55 -6.89 -2.07
N THR A 116 15.00 -8.13 -2.12
CA THR A 116 14.24 -9.28 -1.61
C THR A 116 14.94 -9.88 -0.42
N ALA A 117 14.39 -9.65 0.77
CA ALA A 117 14.82 -10.30 1.99
C ALA A 117 13.98 -11.55 2.22
N THR A 118 14.67 -12.69 2.32
CA THR A 118 14.01 -13.99 2.44
C THR A 118 14.50 -14.74 3.66
N SER A 119 13.59 -15.42 4.36
CA SER A 119 13.93 -16.36 5.42
C SER A 119 13.09 -17.64 5.32
N LYS A 120 13.63 -18.76 5.82
CA LYS A 120 12.88 -20.02 5.91
C LYS A 120 11.74 -19.93 6.91
N LEU A 121 11.95 -19.25 8.03
CA LEU A 121 10.97 -19.12 9.11
C LEU A 121 10.31 -17.75 9.07
N TRP A 122 8.99 -17.72 9.19
CA TRP A 122 8.18 -16.52 9.05
C TRP A 122 8.56 -15.41 10.03
N TRP A 123 8.90 -15.75 11.28
CA TRP A 123 9.26 -14.81 12.33
C TRP A 123 10.67 -14.21 12.18
N MET A 124 11.48 -14.78 11.28
CA MET A 124 12.86 -14.37 11.01
C MET A 124 12.93 -13.46 9.80
N THR A 125 11.84 -13.32 9.03
CA THR A 125 11.78 -12.40 7.89
C THR A 125 12.06 -10.95 8.27
N PRO A 126 11.66 -10.42 9.46
CA PRO A 126 12.06 -9.06 9.84
C PRO A 126 13.57 -8.94 10.03
N PHE A 127 14.23 -9.95 10.60
CA PHE A 127 15.68 -9.93 10.82
C PHE A 127 16.44 -9.97 9.49
N ALA A 128 16.03 -10.85 8.57
CA ALA A 128 16.58 -10.88 7.21
C ALA A 128 16.37 -9.53 6.48
N GLY A 129 15.25 -8.85 6.73
CA GLY A 129 14.99 -7.51 6.18
C GLY A 129 15.95 -6.45 6.69
N ILE A 130 16.32 -6.51 7.97
CA ILE A 130 17.28 -5.57 8.57
C ILE A 130 18.68 -5.83 8.03
N GLU A 131 19.10 -7.09 7.98
CA GLU A 131 20.39 -7.49 7.41
C GLU A 131 20.53 -7.04 5.95
N MET A 132 19.50 -7.24 5.12
CA MET A 132 19.48 -6.77 3.73
C MET A 132 19.65 -5.24 3.62
N VAL A 133 19.05 -4.49 4.54
CA VAL A 133 19.19 -3.02 4.57
C VAL A 133 20.61 -2.62 4.93
N GLU A 134 21.21 -3.28 5.92
CA GLU A 134 22.59 -3.03 6.35
C GLU A 134 23.59 -3.33 5.24
N GLU A 135 23.37 -4.42 4.49
CA GLU A 135 24.25 -4.81 3.37
C GLU A 135 24.10 -3.92 2.13
N GLN A 136 22.86 -3.54 1.78
CA GLN A 136 22.57 -2.94 0.47
C GLN A 136 22.29 -1.44 0.50
N LEU A 137 21.96 -0.85 1.65
CA LEU A 137 21.55 0.56 1.75
C LEU A 137 22.47 1.41 2.62
N GLU A 138 23.46 0.79 3.26
CA GLU A 138 24.51 1.47 4.01
C GLU A 138 25.75 1.64 3.11
N PHE A 139 26.03 2.87 2.67
CA PHE A 139 27.18 3.19 1.80
C PHE A 139 28.06 4.26 2.44
N ALA A 140 29.39 4.07 2.39
CA ALA A 140 30.39 5.05 2.81
C ALA A 140 30.04 5.78 4.13
N ASN A 141 29.73 4.98 5.17
CA ASN A 141 29.35 5.42 6.52
C ASN A 141 27.99 6.14 6.65
N GLY A 142 27.06 5.94 5.73
CA GLY A 142 25.74 6.56 5.80
C GLY A 142 24.59 5.73 5.23
N PHE A 143 23.46 5.76 5.93
CA PHE A 143 22.20 5.19 5.45
C PHE A 143 21.53 6.13 4.45
N ARG A 144 21.22 5.61 3.25
CA ARG A 144 20.74 6.40 2.11
C ARG A 144 19.32 6.96 2.23
N PRO A 145 18.32 6.19 2.71
CA PRO A 145 16.94 6.69 2.78
C PRO A 145 16.75 7.83 3.79
N ASP A 146 16.02 8.85 3.35
CA ASP A 146 15.58 9.98 4.19
C ASP A 146 14.23 9.68 4.85
N LEU A 147 13.36 8.91 4.19
CA LEU A 147 12.05 8.48 4.70
C LEU A 147 11.92 6.96 4.62
N ILE A 148 11.41 6.34 5.69
CA ILE A 148 11.12 4.90 5.73
C ILE A 148 9.61 4.68 5.83
N VAL A 149 9.07 3.90 4.90
CA VAL A 149 7.63 3.65 4.80
C VAL A 149 7.35 2.15 4.93
N ALA A 150 6.65 1.76 5.98
CA ALA A 150 6.11 0.40 6.11
C ALA A 150 4.78 0.29 5.36
N ARG A 151 4.57 -0.77 4.58
CA ARG A 151 3.35 -0.99 3.77
C ARG A 151 2.30 -1.87 4.46
N ASP A 152 2.62 -2.39 5.64
CA ASP A 152 1.69 -3.15 6.48
C ASP A 152 2.05 -2.97 7.97
N PRO A 153 1.09 -3.12 8.90
CA PRO A 153 1.33 -2.95 10.33
C PRO A 153 2.02 -4.18 10.99
N PHE A 154 2.53 -5.14 10.22
CA PHE A 154 3.04 -6.42 10.73
C PHE A 154 4.56 -6.47 10.70
N GLU A 155 5.13 -7.42 9.95
CA GLU A 155 6.57 -7.61 9.82
C GLU A 155 7.27 -6.38 9.21
N SER A 156 6.68 -5.73 8.21
CA SER A 156 7.33 -4.55 7.60
C SER A 156 7.40 -3.37 8.57
N ALA A 157 6.37 -3.16 9.39
CA ALA A 157 6.37 -2.16 10.44
C ALA A 157 7.46 -2.39 11.49
N ILE A 158 7.69 -3.65 11.89
CA ILE A 158 8.77 -3.99 12.83
C ILE A 158 10.14 -3.62 12.24
N VAL A 159 10.36 -3.96 10.97
CA VAL A 159 11.62 -3.64 10.26
C VAL A 159 11.80 -2.12 10.18
N ALA A 160 10.77 -1.39 9.76
CA ALA A 160 10.82 0.06 9.64
C ALA A 160 11.15 0.73 10.98
N LEU A 161 10.50 0.33 12.07
CA LEU A 161 10.77 0.90 13.41
C LEU A 161 12.20 0.64 13.88
N LYS A 162 12.74 -0.55 13.62
CA LYS A 162 14.11 -0.89 14.01
C LYS A 162 15.14 -0.08 13.21
N ILE A 163 14.98 -0.01 11.89
CA ILE A 163 15.86 0.77 11.00
C ILE A 163 15.79 2.26 11.35
N ALA A 164 14.58 2.78 11.56
CA ALA A 164 14.37 4.18 11.92
C ALA A 164 15.04 4.56 13.24
N LYS A 165 14.96 3.68 14.24
CA LYS A 165 15.66 3.86 15.51
C LYS A 165 17.18 3.81 15.34
N LYS A 166 17.68 2.89 14.49
CA LYS A 166 19.12 2.72 14.24
C LYS A 166 19.73 3.95 13.52
N TYR A 167 19.05 4.46 12.50
CA TYR A 167 19.57 5.52 11.64
C TYR A 167 18.94 6.90 11.88
N ASN A 168 18.11 7.03 12.92
CA ASN A 168 17.39 8.26 13.29
C ASN A 168 16.64 8.90 12.09
N ARG A 169 15.78 8.10 11.45
CA ARG A 169 15.00 8.51 10.28
C ARG A 169 13.49 8.57 10.58
N PRO A 170 12.75 9.52 9.97
CA PRO A 170 11.30 9.55 10.07
C PRO A 170 10.68 8.30 9.47
N THR A 171 9.56 7.88 10.06
CA THR A 171 8.80 6.71 9.62
C THR A 171 7.36 7.04 9.34
N GLN A 172 6.83 6.36 8.33
CA GLN A 172 5.42 6.39 7.98
C GLN A 172 4.90 4.96 7.87
N LEU A 173 3.68 4.72 8.33
CA LEU A 173 3.03 3.41 8.22
C LEU A 173 1.82 3.51 7.29
N HIS A 174 1.77 2.65 6.28
CA HIS A 174 0.61 2.50 5.40
C HIS A 174 -0.16 1.24 5.78
N ILE A 175 -1.45 1.40 6.03
CA ILE A 175 -2.38 0.30 6.30
C ILE A 175 -3.28 0.15 5.06
N LEU A 176 -2.91 -0.81 4.21
CA LEU A 176 -3.53 -1.00 2.90
C LEU A 176 -4.72 -1.96 2.92
N GLN A 177 -4.75 -2.87 3.89
CA GLN A 177 -5.78 -3.89 4.02
C GLN A 177 -6.39 -3.83 5.41
N ASP A 178 -7.70 -4.06 5.51
CA ASP A 178 -8.36 -4.31 6.78
C ASP A 178 -8.01 -5.71 7.30
N TYR A 179 -7.16 -5.73 8.33
CA TYR A 179 -6.68 -6.93 8.99
C TYR A 179 -7.61 -7.46 10.09
N SER A 180 -8.72 -6.77 10.35
CA SER A 180 -9.73 -7.21 11.34
C SER A 180 -10.81 -8.11 10.75
N THR A 181 -10.81 -8.29 9.43
CA THR A 181 -11.79 -9.11 8.71
C THR A 181 -11.51 -10.62 8.86
N ALA A 182 -12.58 -11.42 8.85
CA ALA A 182 -12.46 -12.88 8.87
C ALA A 182 -11.70 -13.41 7.65
N ASP A 183 -11.90 -12.80 6.48
CA ASP A 183 -11.22 -13.15 5.23
C ASP A 183 -9.70 -13.02 5.36
N PHE A 184 -9.22 -11.97 6.05
CA PHE A 184 -7.80 -11.83 6.33
C PHE A 184 -7.29 -13.00 7.16
N LEU A 185 -7.99 -13.40 8.22
CA LEU A 185 -7.56 -14.48 9.10
C LEU A 185 -7.50 -15.85 8.41
N GLN A 186 -8.43 -16.10 7.49
CA GLN A 186 -8.51 -17.39 6.78
C GLN A 186 -7.38 -17.59 5.76
N ARG A 187 -6.77 -16.51 5.24
CA ARG A 187 -5.70 -16.59 4.21
C ARG A 187 -4.42 -17.27 4.70
N SER A 188 -4.10 -17.18 5.99
CA SER A 188 -2.87 -17.77 6.53
C SER A 188 -2.98 -18.01 8.02
N LYS A 189 -2.49 -19.16 8.50
CA LYS A 189 -2.41 -19.49 9.93
C LYS A 189 -1.59 -18.46 10.73
N HIS A 190 -0.65 -17.77 10.09
CA HIS A 190 0.16 -16.73 10.74
C HIS A 190 -0.60 -15.42 10.94
N ASN A 191 -1.74 -15.23 10.25
CA ASN A 191 -2.53 -14.00 10.37
C ASN A 191 -3.17 -13.83 11.75
N PHE A 192 -3.36 -14.94 12.48
CA PHE A 192 -3.80 -14.87 13.87
C PHE A 192 -2.80 -14.11 14.74
N TRP A 193 -1.50 -14.43 14.64
CA TRP A 193 -0.45 -13.71 15.35
C TRP A 193 -0.32 -12.26 14.90
N ARG A 194 -0.58 -12.01 13.61
CA ARG A 194 -0.57 -10.66 13.05
C ARG A 194 -1.68 -9.76 13.60
N LEU A 195 -2.73 -10.27 14.25
CA LEU A 195 -3.70 -9.42 14.93
C LEU A 195 -3.09 -8.64 16.11
N PHE A 196 -2.07 -9.19 16.74
CA PHE A 196 -1.45 -8.60 17.93
C PHE A 196 -0.33 -7.61 17.58
N LEU A 197 0.31 -7.76 16.42
CA LEU A 197 1.42 -6.88 16.00
C LEU A 197 1.00 -5.40 15.86
N PRO A 198 -0.15 -5.05 15.24
CA PRO A 198 -0.61 -3.67 15.13
C PRO A 198 -0.72 -2.95 16.47
N ILE A 199 -1.05 -3.68 17.54
CA ILE A 199 -1.16 -3.10 18.89
C ILE A 199 0.18 -2.47 19.32
N PHE A 200 1.27 -3.14 18.98
CA PHE A 200 2.63 -2.69 19.29
C PHE A 200 3.22 -1.76 18.25
N THR A 201 2.93 -1.97 16.96
CA THR A 201 3.57 -1.25 15.87
C THR A 201 2.89 0.08 15.60
N VAL A 202 1.57 0.12 15.41
CA VAL A 202 0.82 1.30 14.94
C VAL A 202 1.03 2.50 15.87
N SER A 203 0.98 2.27 17.19
CA SER A 203 1.15 3.31 18.21
C SER A 203 2.53 3.97 18.21
N LYS A 204 3.54 3.38 17.55
CA LYS A 204 4.91 3.89 17.50
C LYS A 204 5.22 4.74 16.28
N PHE A 205 4.31 4.78 15.30
CA PHE A 205 4.48 5.63 14.13
C PHE A 205 3.93 7.02 14.39
N ASN A 206 4.68 8.03 13.95
CA ASN A 206 4.24 9.43 14.01
C ASN A 206 3.16 9.72 12.97
N SER A 207 3.31 9.14 11.78
CA SER A 207 2.41 9.32 10.64
C SER A 207 1.89 7.97 10.16
N VAL A 208 0.57 7.85 10.08
CA VAL A 208 -0.13 6.68 9.57
C VAL A 208 -1.02 7.09 8.41
N ARG A 209 -0.98 6.32 7.33
CA ARG A 209 -1.83 6.49 6.16
C ARG A 209 -2.64 5.24 5.90
N THR A 210 -3.87 5.41 5.43
CA THR A 210 -4.83 4.32 5.22
C THR A 210 -5.35 4.33 3.79
N LEU A 211 -5.60 3.17 3.20
CA LEU A 211 -6.07 3.11 1.81
C LEU A 211 -7.53 3.55 1.64
N THR A 212 -8.35 3.36 2.67
CA THR A 212 -9.78 3.69 2.65
C THR A 212 -10.18 4.40 3.94
N ASN A 213 -11.22 5.24 3.85
CA ASN A 213 -11.82 5.89 5.02
C ASN A 213 -12.34 4.88 6.05
N ASN A 214 -12.81 3.71 5.61
CA ASN A 214 -13.25 2.65 6.51
C ASN A 214 -12.11 2.17 7.41
N ILE A 215 -10.92 1.92 6.83
CA ILE A 215 -9.73 1.53 7.60
C ILE A 215 -9.32 2.66 8.55
N ARG A 216 -9.35 3.91 8.08
CA ARG A 216 -9.08 5.10 8.92
C ARG A 216 -9.93 5.11 10.18
N THR A 217 -11.26 4.98 10.05
CA THR A 217 -12.18 4.98 11.20
C THR A 217 -11.92 3.82 12.16
N VAL A 218 -11.57 2.63 11.64
CA VAL A 218 -11.23 1.48 12.49
C VAL A 218 -9.93 1.71 13.26
N VAL A 219 -8.92 2.31 12.62
CA VAL A 219 -7.63 2.62 13.22
C VAL A 219 -7.76 3.73 14.26
N GLU A 220 -8.51 4.79 13.96
CA GLU A 220 -8.76 5.92 14.86
C GLU A 220 -9.49 5.51 16.14
N LYS A 221 -10.45 4.58 16.04
CA LYS A 221 -11.14 4.01 17.21
C LYS A 221 -10.22 3.19 18.12
N LYS A 222 -9.16 2.59 17.57
CA LYS A 222 -8.28 1.66 18.29
C LYS A 222 -6.98 2.30 18.78
N PHE A 223 -6.52 3.36 18.13
CA PHE A 223 -5.19 3.93 18.36
C PHE A 223 -5.23 5.46 18.38
N THR A 224 -4.55 6.06 19.36
CA THR A 224 -4.27 7.49 19.38
C THR A 224 -3.02 7.77 18.54
N ILE A 225 -3.20 8.35 17.36
CA ILE A 225 -2.12 8.66 16.40
C ILE A 225 -2.08 10.16 16.19
N LYS A 226 -0.87 10.75 16.10
CA LYS A 226 -0.70 12.20 15.93
C LYS A 226 -1.13 12.67 14.54
N ASP A 227 -0.72 11.95 13.51
CA ASP A 227 -1.02 12.25 12.12
C ASP A 227 -1.60 10.99 11.46
N LEU A 228 -2.91 11.00 11.23
CA LEU A 228 -3.65 9.91 10.59
C LEU A 228 -4.45 10.46 9.42
N ASP A 229 -4.19 9.94 8.23
CA ASP A 229 -4.92 10.35 7.03
C ASP A 229 -5.15 9.21 6.03
N THR A 230 -5.96 9.44 5.01
CA THR A 230 -6.10 8.53 3.87
C THR A 230 -5.04 8.83 2.81
N LEU A 231 -4.47 7.77 2.20
CA LEU A 231 -3.60 7.93 1.06
C LEU A 231 -4.39 8.52 -0.11
N PRO A 232 -3.88 9.57 -0.78
CA PRO A 232 -4.48 10.02 -2.03
C PRO A 232 -4.41 8.87 -3.03
N ARG A 233 -5.53 8.57 -3.67
CA ARG A 233 -5.54 7.63 -4.80
C ARG A 233 -5.08 8.38 -6.02
N TYR A 234 -3.92 8.02 -6.53
CA TYR A 234 -3.50 8.43 -7.86
C TYR A 234 -4.38 7.68 -8.86
N GLN A 235 -5.17 8.43 -9.64
CA GLN A 235 -5.91 7.90 -10.78
C GLN A 235 -5.23 8.48 -12.01
N ASP A 236 -4.53 7.63 -12.74
CA ASP A 236 -3.97 8.00 -14.03
C ASP A 236 -5.11 8.04 -15.07
N TYR A 237 -5.77 9.18 -15.17
CA TYR A 237 -6.81 9.40 -16.18
C TYR A 237 -6.22 9.53 -17.59
N GLU A 238 -4.91 9.74 -17.75
CA GLU A 238 -4.28 9.84 -19.07
C GLU A 238 -4.34 8.49 -19.79
N SER A 239 -4.12 7.40 -19.05
CA SER A 239 -4.30 6.03 -19.56
C SER A 239 -5.72 5.73 -20.07
N LEU A 240 -6.75 6.46 -19.63
CA LEU A 240 -8.14 6.27 -20.06
C LEU A 240 -8.51 7.12 -21.28
N ILE A 241 -7.74 8.18 -21.57
CA ILE A 241 -7.98 9.07 -22.72
C ILE A 241 -7.57 8.36 -24.02
N ASP A 242 -6.53 7.53 -23.96
CA ASP A 242 -5.96 6.83 -25.14
C ASP A 242 -6.63 5.49 -25.45
N VAL A 243 -7.58 5.03 -24.62
CA VAL A 243 -8.34 3.80 -24.92
C VAL A 243 -9.38 4.13 -26.00
N GLU A 244 -9.08 3.78 -27.25
CA GLU A 244 -10.09 3.76 -28.31
C GLU A 244 -11.28 2.89 -27.87
N THR A 245 -12.42 3.55 -27.68
CA THR A 245 -13.66 2.89 -27.28
C THR A 245 -14.21 2.11 -28.47
N ASN A 246 -13.88 0.82 -28.52
CA ASN A 246 -14.54 -0.11 -29.44
C ASN A 246 -15.95 -0.38 -28.89
N PHE A 247 -16.92 0.41 -29.35
CA PHE A 247 -18.33 0.10 -29.15
C PHE A 247 -18.72 -1.00 -30.14
N ASP A 248 -18.77 -2.25 -29.67
CA ASP A 248 -19.52 -3.29 -30.38
C ASP A 248 -21.02 -2.98 -30.19
N LEU A 249 -21.68 -2.57 -31.27
CA LEU A 249 -23.13 -2.37 -31.39
C LEU A 249 -23.81 -3.61 -31.97
#